data_AF-A0A351FES5-F1
#
_entry.id   AF-A0A351FES5-F1
#
_cell.length_a   1.000
_cell.length_b   1.000
_cell.length_c   1.000
_cell.angle_alpha   90.00
_cell.angle_beta   90.00
_cell.angle_gamma   90.00
#
_symmetry.space_group_name_H-M   'P 1'
#
loop_
_entity.id
_entity.type
_entity.pdbx_description
1 polymer ?
#
loop_
_entity_poly.entity_id
_entity_poly.type
_entity_poly.pdbx_seq_one_letter_code
_entity_poly.pdbx_strand_id
1 'polypeptide(L)' 'SCIECHDIDSEDEGSAPDLTGYASREWLIEFIGNPEDDRFYGKKNDRMPCYARDGKLKPEEIAILADWIRSTPAEF' A
#
# COMPACT_ATOMS: atom_id res chain seq x y z
N SER A 1 7.81 19.73 3.23
CA SER A 1 7.56 19.13 1.90
C SER A 1 7.24 17.65 2.07
N CYS A 2 6.44 17.00 1.19
CA CYS A 2 6.13 15.56 1.33
C CYS A 2 7.41 14.70 1.35
N ILE A 3 8.37 15.06 0.51
CA ILE A 3 9.67 14.40 0.35
C ILE A 3 10.62 14.57 1.54
N GLU A 4 10.28 15.37 2.54
CA GLU A 4 11.09 15.47 3.77
C GLU A 4 10.95 14.22 4.65
N CYS A 5 9.86 13.48 4.49
CA CYS A 5 9.57 12.27 5.27
C CYS A 5 9.37 11.04 4.40
N HIS A 6 8.82 11.19 3.20
CA HIS A 6 8.44 10.12 2.31
C HIS A 6 9.41 10.01 1.13
N ASP A 7 9.83 8.79 0.83
CA ASP A 7 10.55 8.50 -0.40
C ASP A 7 9.61 8.60 -1.62
N ILE A 8 10.16 9.09 -2.74
CA ILE A 8 9.52 9.15 -4.06
C ILE A 8 10.60 8.91 -5.13
N ASP A 9 10.65 7.70 -5.67
CA ASP A 9 11.57 7.25 -6.72
C ASP A 9 13.07 7.45 -6.38
N SER A 10 13.45 7.39 -5.09
CA SER A 10 14.85 7.50 -4.64
C SER A 10 15.31 6.24 -3.89
N GLU A 11 16.56 6.24 -3.43
CA GLU A 11 17.15 5.15 -2.64
C GLU A 11 17.14 5.47 -1.12
N ASP A 12 16.55 6.60 -0.72
CA ASP A 12 16.57 7.06 0.67
C ASP A 12 15.41 6.46 1.49
N GLU A 13 15.75 5.67 2.51
CA GLU A 13 14.81 5.16 3.50
C GLU A 13 14.31 6.31 4.42
N GLY A 14 13.18 6.92 4.03
CA GLY A 14 12.46 7.89 4.85
C GLY A 14 11.89 7.29 6.14
N SER A 15 11.53 8.14 7.11
CA SER A 15 10.92 7.68 8.38
C SER A 15 9.42 7.33 8.28
N ALA A 16 8.87 7.46 7.07
CA ALA A 16 7.47 7.30 6.71
C ALA A 16 7.35 6.41 5.45
N PRO A 17 6.14 5.91 5.11
CA PRO A 17 5.94 5.02 3.96
C PRO A 17 6.54 5.55 2.66
N ASP A 18 7.16 4.69 1.87
CA ASP A 18 7.57 4.99 0.51
C ASP A 18 6.33 5.23 -0.38
N LEU A 19 6.31 6.40 -1.02
CA LEU A 19 5.24 6.85 -1.92
C LEU A 19 5.61 6.65 -3.40
N THR A 20 6.69 5.93 -3.70
CA THR A 20 7.06 5.50 -5.05
C THR A 20 5.91 4.69 -5.67
N GLY A 21 5.35 5.22 -6.76
CA GLY A 21 4.15 4.65 -7.37
C GLY A 21 2.91 4.70 -6.48
N TYR A 22 2.82 5.66 -5.56
CA TYR A 22 1.68 5.79 -4.64
C TYR A 22 0.33 5.70 -5.37
N ALA A 23 -0.60 4.95 -4.78
CA ALA A 23 -1.92 4.64 -5.34
C ALA A 23 -1.92 3.92 -6.71
N SER A 24 -0.77 3.51 -7.26
CA SER A 24 -0.68 2.55 -8.36
C SER A 24 -1.39 1.23 -7.99
N ARG A 25 -1.70 0.42 -8.99
CA ARG A 25 -2.33 -0.89 -8.76
C ARG A 25 -1.41 -1.77 -7.92
N GLU A 26 -0.13 -1.77 -8.28
CA GLU A 26 0.95 -2.51 -7.63
C GLU A 26 1.12 -2.05 -6.18
N TRP A 27 1.23 -0.75 -5.95
CA TRP A 27 1.35 -0.17 -4.60
C TRP A 27 0.17 -0.57 -3.70
N LEU A 28 -1.06 -0.53 -4.22
CA LEU A 28 -2.25 -0.93 -3.45
C LEU A 28 -2.25 -2.43 -3.14
N ILE A 29 -1.86 -3.29 -4.09
CA ILE A 29 -1.77 -4.73 -3.86
C ILE A 29 -0.75 -5.05 -2.77
N GLU A 30 0.43 -4.45 -2.83
CA GLU A 30 1.48 -4.62 -1.83
C GLU A 30 1.04 -4.08 -0.45
N PHE A 31 0.46 -2.88 -0.41
CA PHE A 31 0.02 -2.24 0.82
C PHE A 31 -1.12 -3.00 1.51
N ILE A 32 -2.11 -3.47 0.74
CA ILE A 32 -3.19 -4.32 1.28
C ILE A 32 -2.64 -5.69 1.72
N GLY A 33 -1.67 -6.22 0.97
CA GLY A 33 -1.07 -7.52 1.25
C GLY A 33 -0.27 -7.54 2.57
N ASN A 34 0.57 -6.52 2.79
CA ASN A 34 1.46 -6.42 3.95
C ASN A 34 1.76 -4.95 4.31
N PRO A 35 0.88 -4.24 5.04
CA PRO A 35 1.16 -2.87 5.51
C PRO A 35 2.30 -2.79 6.54
N GLU A 36 2.74 -3.94 7.09
CA GLU A 36 3.90 -4.07 7.99
C GLU A 36 5.24 -4.23 7.24
N ASP A 37 5.25 -4.17 5.90
CA ASP A 37 6.50 -4.08 5.16
C ASP A 37 7.28 -2.81 5.58
N ASP A 38 8.61 -2.87 5.60
CA ASP A 38 9.48 -1.74 5.96
C ASP A 38 9.28 -0.57 5.00
N ARG A 39 8.90 -0.86 3.75
CA ARG A 39 8.48 0.13 2.75
C ARG A 39 7.25 0.94 3.17
N PHE A 40 6.41 0.41 4.06
CA PHE A 40 5.17 1.04 4.51
C PHE A 40 5.26 1.52 5.97
N TYR A 41 4.47 0.92 6.86
CA TYR A 41 4.44 1.33 8.26
C TYR A 41 5.39 0.49 9.12
N GLY A 42 5.93 -0.63 8.62
CA GLY A 42 6.78 -1.51 9.40
C GLY A 42 6.14 -1.85 10.76
N LYS A 43 6.94 -1.73 11.81
CA LYS A 43 6.52 -1.91 13.21
C LYS A 43 5.52 -0.85 13.73
N LYS A 44 5.28 0.24 12.97
CA LYS A 44 4.32 1.30 13.34
C LYS A 44 2.90 1.02 12.82
N ASN A 45 2.67 -0.09 12.11
CA ASN A 45 1.31 -0.49 11.73
C ASN A 45 0.50 -0.89 12.98
N ASP A 46 -0.52 -0.09 13.32
CA ASP A 46 -1.33 -0.30 14.53
C ASP A 46 -2.51 -1.27 14.29
N ARG A 47 -3.21 -1.15 13.16
CA ARG A 47 -4.55 -1.78 12.99
C ARG A 47 -4.80 -2.48 11.66
N MET A 48 -4.06 -2.18 10.60
CA MET A 48 -4.38 -2.73 9.29
C MET A 48 -3.89 -4.18 9.21
N PRO A 49 -4.75 -5.18 8.96
CA PRO A 49 -4.32 -6.56 8.83
C PRO A 49 -3.41 -6.76 7.62
N CYS A 50 -2.48 -7.72 7.71
CA CYS A 50 -1.69 -8.13 6.56
C CYS A 50 -2.46 -9.20 5.77
N TYR A 51 -3.34 -8.76 4.86
CA TYR A 51 -4.36 -9.64 4.28
C TYR A 51 -3.78 -10.80 3.45
N ALA A 52 -2.68 -10.57 2.72
CA ALA A 52 -2.00 -11.63 1.96
C ALA A 52 -1.14 -12.48 2.90
N ARG A 53 -0.28 -11.83 3.69
CA ARG A 53 0.68 -12.50 4.59
C ARG A 53 -0.02 -13.44 5.57
N ASP A 54 -1.13 -12.98 6.16
CA ASP A 54 -1.90 -13.72 7.15
C ASP A 54 -2.95 -14.64 6.50
N GLY A 55 -2.96 -14.75 5.16
CA GLY A 55 -3.86 -15.63 4.40
C GLY A 55 -5.34 -15.29 4.55
N LYS A 56 -5.67 -14.02 4.86
CA LYS A 56 -7.05 -13.55 5.05
C LYS A 56 -7.77 -13.33 3.72
N LEU A 57 -7.03 -12.95 2.69
CA LEU A 57 -7.50 -12.82 1.31
C LEU A 57 -6.50 -13.50 0.38
N LYS A 58 -7.01 -14.05 -0.72
CA LYS A 58 -6.19 -14.56 -1.82
C LYS A 58 -5.63 -13.41 -2.65
N PRO A 59 -4.50 -13.61 -3.35
CA PRO A 59 -3.92 -12.59 -4.22
C PRO A 59 -4.92 -12.01 -5.24
N GLU A 60 -5.81 -12.84 -5.78
CA GLU A 60 -6.83 -12.40 -6.74
C GLU A 60 -7.90 -11.49 -6.11
N GLU A 61 -8.26 -11.74 -4.84
CA GLU A 61 -9.23 -10.91 -4.12
C GLU A 61 -8.65 -9.54 -3.80
N ILE A 62 -7.37 -9.49 -3.41
CA ILE A 62 -6.65 -8.23 -3.17
C ILE A 62 -6.53 -7.42 -4.47
N ALA A 63 -6.23 -8.10 -5.58
CA ALA A 63 -6.19 -7.47 -6.90
C ALA A 63 -7.55 -6.85 -7.29
N ILE A 64 -8.66 -7.56 -7.09
CA ILE A 64 -10.01 -7.05 -7.34
C ILE A 64 -10.30 -5.82 -6.48
N LEU A 65 -9.91 -5.83 -5.19
CA LEU A 65 -10.08 -4.69 -4.30
C LEU A 65 -9.25 -3.48 -4.78
N ALA A 66 -7.99 -3.69 -5.16
CA ALA A 66 -7.15 -2.62 -5.68
C ALA A 66 -7.73 -2.00 -6.97
N ASP A 67 -8.24 -2.84 -7.87
CA ASP A 67 -8.90 -2.41 -9.10
C ASP A 67 -10.20 -1.64 -8.82
N TRP A 68 -10.98 -2.06 -7.81
CA TRP A 68 -12.18 -1.36 -7.37
C TRP A 68 -11.88 0.00 -6.73
N ILE A 69 -10.88 0.09 -5.84
CA ILE A 69 -10.45 1.35 -5.21
C ILE A 69 -10.00 2.37 -6.26
N ARG A 70 -9.36 1.90 -7.34
CA ARG A 70 -8.90 2.72 -8.46
C ARG A 70 -9.98 3.01 -9.50
N SER A 71 -11.15 2.40 -9.39
CA SER A 71 -12.24 2.63 -10.35
C SER A 71 -12.84 4.03 -10.15
N THR A 72 -13.24 4.67 -11.24
CA THR A 72 -14.04 5.89 -11.18
C THR A 72 -15.39 5.55 -10.54
N PRO A 73 -15.90 6.32 -9.57
CA PRO A 73 -17.25 6.13 -9.06
C PRO A 73 -18.24 6.10 -10.22
N ALA A 74 -19.22 5.20 -10.17
CA ALA A 74 -20.33 5.24 -11.10
C ALA A 74 -20.98 6.64 -11.01
N GLU A 75 -21.22 7.27 -12.15
CA GLU A 75 -22.05 8.48 -12.17
C GLU A 75 -23.45 8.07 -11.70
N PHE A 76 -23.89 8.64 -10.58
CA PHE A 76 -25.23 8.49 -10.03
C PHE A 76 -26.13 9.63 -10.50
#